data_AF-A0A2A3GR03-F1
#
_entry.id   AF-A0A2A3GR03-F1
#
_cell.length_a   1.000
_cell.length_b   1.000
_cell.length_c   1.000
_cell.angle_alpha   90.00
_cell.angle_beta   90.00
_cell.angle_gamma   90.00
#
_symmetry.space_group_name_H-M   'P 1'
#
loop_
_entity.id
_entity.type
_entity.pdbx_description
1 polymer ?
#
loop_
_entity_poly.entity_id
_entity_poly.type
_entity_poly.pdbx_seq_one_letter_code
_entity_poly.pdbx_strand_id
1 'polypeptide(L)'
;MDRDRQGFPADERHASEANRVRLRTIVDHVRPRRLWHGHFHHRHQAILVTGIYRTVVDGLGRDKGPIDNNMVVVNGADLGWHRATGPRTAQGGHTSRSVRSTIDLDEPPTSPQLRTPEPKS
;
A
#
# COMPACT_ATOMS: atom_id res chain seq x y z
N MET A 1 -25.64 -13.92 8.21
CA MET A 1 -24.46 -13.78 7.36
C MET A 1 -23.44 -12.96 8.12
N ASP A 2 -22.25 -13.52 8.37
CA ASP A 2 -21.21 -12.88 9.18
C ASP A 2 -20.51 -11.78 8.35
N ARG A 3 -20.71 -10.53 8.75
CA ARG A 3 -20.18 -9.33 8.07
C ARG A 3 -19.07 -8.73 8.95
N ASP A 4 -18.05 -8.15 8.33
CA ASP A 4 -17.06 -7.40 9.09
C ASP A 4 -17.60 -6.06 9.62
N ARG A 5 -16.73 -5.31 10.32
CA ARG A 5 -17.03 -3.98 10.85
C ARG A 5 -17.43 -2.97 9.75
N GLN A 6 -17.07 -3.24 8.49
CA GLN A 6 -17.34 -2.42 7.31
C GLN A 6 -18.53 -2.94 6.50
N GLY A 7 -19.15 -4.05 6.91
CA GLY A 7 -20.35 -4.62 6.31
C GLY A 7 -20.10 -5.60 5.15
N PHE A 8 -18.86 -5.99 4.87
CA PHE A 8 -18.53 -6.90 3.77
C PHE A 8 -18.86 -8.37 4.12
N PRO A 9 -19.55 -9.10 3.21
CA PRO A 9 -19.77 -10.53 3.37
C PRO A 9 -18.46 -11.32 3.52
N ALA A 10 -18.48 -12.40 4.30
CA ALA A 10 -17.31 -13.27 4.50
C ALA A 10 -16.71 -13.81 3.19
N ASP A 11 -17.56 -14.22 2.25
CA ASP A 11 -17.12 -14.81 0.98
C ASP A 11 -16.39 -13.78 0.10
N GLU A 12 -16.87 -12.53 0.06
CA GLU A 12 -16.23 -11.44 -0.67
C GLU A 12 -14.87 -11.09 -0.05
N ARG A 13 -14.76 -11.11 1.28
CA ARG A 13 -13.48 -10.93 1.99
C ARG A 13 -12.51 -12.05 1.64
N HIS A 14 -12.96 -13.29 1.69
CA HIS A 14 -12.13 -14.45 1.35
C HIS A 14 -11.63 -14.37 -0.10
N ALA A 15 -12.50 -14.00 -1.05
CA ALA A 15 -12.14 -13.79 -2.44
C ALA A 15 -11.12 -12.64 -2.62
N SER A 16 -11.30 -11.54 -1.88
CA SER A 16 -10.37 -10.41 -1.88
C SER A 16 -8.98 -10.83 -1.40
N GLU A 17 -8.89 -11.54 -0.28
CA GLU A 17 -7.62 -12.03 0.26
C GLU A 17 -6.96 -13.06 -0.67
N ALA A 18 -7.72 -13.97 -1.27
CA ALA A 18 -7.21 -14.90 -2.28
C ALA A 18 -6.62 -14.15 -3.50
N ASN A 19 -7.24 -13.04 -3.92
CA ASN A 19 -6.71 -12.22 -5.00
C ASN A 19 -5.44 -11.44 -4.59
N ARG A 20 -5.32 -10.99 -3.33
CA ARG A 20 -4.06 -10.41 -2.83
C ARG A 20 -2.92 -11.41 -2.92
N VAL A 21 -3.15 -12.67 -2.54
CA VAL A 21 -2.16 -13.75 -2.65
C VAL A 21 -1.75 -13.98 -4.11
N ARG A 22 -2.71 -14.03 -5.04
CA ARG A 22 -2.42 -14.18 -6.48
C ARG A 22 -1.59 -13.02 -7.03
N LEU A 23 -1.99 -11.78 -6.70
CA LEU A 23 -1.23 -10.60 -7.10
C LEU A 23 0.19 -10.64 -6.53
N ARG A 24 0.34 -11.11 -5.28
CA ARG A 24 1.63 -11.27 -4.64
C ARG A 24 2.55 -12.20 -5.43
N THR A 25 2.05 -13.35 -5.89
CA THR A 25 2.81 -14.27 -6.75
C THR A 25 3.35 -13.60 -8.01
N ILE A 26 2.52 -12.77 -8.67
CA ILE A 26 2.94 -12.01 -9.86
C ILE A 26 4.03 -11.00 -9.51
N VAL A 27 3.86 -10.25 -8.42
CA VAL A 27 4.83 -9.24 -7.97
C VAL A 27 6.15 -9.88 -7.56
N ASP A 28 6.15 -11.03 -6.89
CA ASP A 28 7.35 -11.77 -6.53
C ASP A 28 8.15 -12.27 -7.74
N HIS A 29 7.44 -12.64 -8.81
CA HIS A 29 8.05 -13.11 -10.05
C HIS A 29 8.60 -11.96 -10.89
N VAL A 30 7.80 -10.91 -11.12
CA VAL A 30 8.16 -9.77 -11.98
C VAL A 30 9.12 -8.81 -11.28
N ARG A 31 9.01 -8.69 -9.95
CA ARG A 31 9.80 -7.78 -9.10
C ARG A 31 9.82 -6.34 -9.64
N PRO A 32 8.64 -5.74 -9.93
CA PRO A 32 8.60 -4.42 -10.51
C PRO A 32 9.17 -3.40 -9.54
N ARG A 33 9.94 -2.42 -10.03
CA ARG A 33 10.42 -1.33 -9.17
C ARG A 33 9.27 -0.41 -8.72
N ARG A 34 8.22 -0.31 -9.53
CA ARG A 34 7.00 0.44 -9.23
C ARG A 34 5.77 -0.25 -9.79
N LEU A 35 4.69 -0.26 -9.02
CA LEU A 35 3.38 -0.82 -9.33
C LEU A 35 2.32 0.28 -9.14
N TRP A 36 1.50 0.52 -10.16
CA TRP A 36 0.31 1.36 -10.04
C TRP A 36 -0.93 0.48 -10.05
N HIS A 37 -1.91 0.80 -9.21
CA HIS A 37 -3.20 0.12 -9.25
C HIS A 37 -4.34 1.08 -8.91
N GLY A 38 -5.52 0.81 -9.45
CA GLY A 38 -6.76 1.52 -9.10
C GLY A 38 -7.65 0.70 -8.17
N HIS A 39 -8.96 0.94 -8.27
CA HIS A 39 -10.05 0.14 -7.67
C HIS A 39 -10.20 0.17 -6.14
N PHE A 40 -9.15 0.50 -5.39
CA PHE A 40 -9.23 0.65 -3.94
C PHE A 40 -9.85 1.98 -3.50
N HIS A 41 -10.16 2.89 -4.43
CA HIS A 41 -10.85 4.16 -4.19
C HIS A 41 -10.14 5.08 -3.19
N HIS A 42 -8.87 4.82 -2.91
CA HIS A 42 -8.05 5.52 -1.94
C HIS A 42 -6.66 5.79 -2.54
N ARG A 43 -6.35 7.08 -2.71
CA ARG A 43 -5.01 7.51 -3.10
C ARG A 43 -4.04 7.19 -1.97
N HIS A 44 -3.05 6.36 -2.24
CA HIS A 44 -2.01 6.02 -1.26
C HIS A 44 -0.70 5.68 -1.95
N GLN A 45 0.38 5.73 -1.17
CA GLN A 45 1.66 5.20 -1.58
C GLN A 45 2.19 4.30 -0.47
N ALA A 46 2.58 3.09 -0.84
CA ALA A 46 3.20 2.13 0.06
C ALA A 46 4.52 1.63 -0.53
N ILE A 47 5.29 0.97 0.31
CA ILE A 47 6.52 0.31 -0.11
C ILE A 47 6.42 -1.14 0.30
N LEU A 48 6.52 -2.01 -0.69
CA LEU A 48 6.75 -3.41 -0.47
C LEU A 48 8.25 -3.67 -0.42
N VAL A 49 8.73 -4.18 0.70
CA VAL A 49 10.12 -4.57 0.90
C VAL A 49 10.18 -6.08 1.09
N THR A 50 11.13 -6.71 0.43
CA THR A 50 11.55 -8.08 0.71
C THR A 50 13.05 -8.09 0.95
N GLY A 51 13.61 -9.21 1.40
CA GLY A 51 15.07 -9.35 1.51
C GLY A 51 15.83 -9.19 0.18
N ILE A 52 15.14 -9.30 -0.97
CA ILE A 52 15.77 -9.40 -2.30
C ILE A 52 15.32 -8.33 -3.30
N TYR A 53 14.17 -7.68 -3.08
CA TYR A 53 13.66 -6.63 -3.97
C TYR A 53 12.80 -5.62 -3.21
N ARG A 54 12.59 -4.46 -3.83
CA ARG A 54 11.72 -3.39 -3.32
C ARG A 54 10.83 -2.86 -4.43
N THR A 55 9.55 -2.70 -4.12
CA THR A 55 8.53 -2.19 -5.04
C THR A 55 7.82 -1.01 -4.40
N VAL A 56 7.72 0.10 -5.10
CA VAL A 56 6.86 1.22 -4.71
C VAL A 56 5.47 0.94 -5.26
N VAL A 57 4.46 1.03 -4.40
CA VAL A 57 3.07 0.77 -4.78
C VAL A 57 2.31 2.09 -4.70
N ASP A 58 1.78 2.52 -5.84
CA ASP A 58 1.00 3.74 -5.99
C ASP A 58 -0.47 3.36 -6.24
N GLY A 59 -1.31 3.52 -5.23
CA GLY A 59 -2.75 3.33 -5.34
C GLY A 59 -3.42 4.60 -5.84
N LEU A 60 -4.15 4.51 -6.95
CA LEU A 60 -4.91 5.61 -7.54
C LEU A 60 -6.23 5.83 -6.80
N GLY A 61 -6.76 7.04 -6.92
CA GLY A 61 -7.97 7.48 -6.24
C GLY A 61 -9.25 6.78 -6.73
N ARG A 62 -10.39 7.34 -6.31
CA ARG A 62 -11.72 6.88 -6.75
C ARG A 62 -12.22 7.67 -7.95
N ASP A 63 -13.21 7.10 -8.60
CA ASP A 63 -14.02 7.82 -9.59
C ASP A 63 -14.68 9.05 -8.95
N LYS A 64 -14.85 10.10 -9.75
CA LYS A 64 -15.44 11.40 -9.33
C LYS A 64 -14.59 12.21 -8.35
N GLY A 65 -13.36 11.76 -8.04
CA GLY A 65 -12.35 12.61 -7.41
C GLY A 65 -11.71 13.58 -8.41
N PRO A 66 -10.99 14.61 -7.92
CA PRO A 66 -10.11 15.43 -8.75
C PRO A 66 -9.23 14.58 -9.69
N ILE A 67 -9.06 15.01 -10.94
CA ILE A 67 -8.40 14.23 -12.00
C ILE A 67 -6.95 13.85 -11.66
N ASP A 68 -6.26 14.71 -10.92
CA ASP A 68 -4.91 14.52 -10.40
C ASP A 68 -4.80 13.35 -9.40
N ASN A 69 -5.91 12.89 -8.82
CA ASN A 69 -5.92 11.68 -7.99
C ASN A 69 -5.75 10.39 -8.80
N ASN A 70 -6.04 10.42 -10.10
CA ASN A 70 -5.94 9.28 -11.03
C ASN A 70 -4.92 9.51 -12.15
N MET A 71 -4.27 10.67 -12.18
CA MET A 71 -3.22 11.00 -13.12
C MET A 71 -1.84 10.87 -12.47
N VAL A 72 -0.91 10.21 -13.17
CA VAL A 72 0.50 10.20 -12.84
C VAL A 72 1.28 10.58 -14.09
N VAL A 73 2.04 11.68 -14.01
CA VAL A 73 2.99 12.05 -15.06
C VAL A 73 4.35 11.51 -14.66
N VAL A 74 4.97 10.74 -15.55
CA VAL A 74 6.28 10.12 -15.30
C VAL A 74 7.23 10.56 -16.40
N ASN A 75 8.42 10.98 -16.01
CA ASN A 75 9.52 11.12 -16.95
C ASN A 75 9.97 9.71 -17.36
N GLY A 76 9.92 9.40 -18.66
CA GLY A 76 10.32 8.10 -19.19
C GLY A 76 11.75 7.71 -18.82
N ALA A 77 12.67 8.68 -18.73
CA ALA A 77 14.06 8.43 -18.31
C ALA A 77 14.17 7.99 -16.84
N ASP A 78 13.20 8.37 -16.01
CA ASP A 78 13.11 8.00 -14.60
C ASP A 78 12.21 6.76 -14.39
N LEU A 79 11.70 6.16 -15.47
CA LEU A 79 10.81 5.02 -15.39
C LEU A 79 11.58 3.80 -14.85
N GLY A 80 11.14 3.33 -13.68
CA GLY A 80 11.87 2.29 -12.94
C GLY A 80 12.96 2.86 -12.03
N TRP A 81 13.02 4.16 -11.80
CA TRP A 81 13.80 4.72 -10.70
C TRP A 81 12.87 5.40 -9.70
N HIS A 82 13.04 5.07 -8.43
CA HIS A 82 12.40 5.80 -7.35
C HIS A 82 13.41 5.97 -6.23
N ARG A 83 13.43 7.16 -5.60
CA ARG A 83 14.35 7.42 -4.47
C ARG A 83 14.19 6.36 -3.38
N ALA A 84 12.98 5.87 -3.15
CA ALA A 84 12.75 4.81 -2.18
C ALA A 84 13.27 3.44 -2.65
N THR A 85 13.46 3.17 -3.94
CA THR A 85 14.05 1.90 -4.44
C THR A 85 15.55 1.97 -4.65
N GLY A 86 16.20 3.11 -4.35
CA GLY A 86 17.65 3.24 -4.43
C GLY A 86 18.38 2.37 -3.40
N PRO A 87 19.70 2.17 -3.56
CA PRO A 87 20.52 1.50 -2.55
C PRO A 87 20.33 2.17 -1.18
N ARG A 88 20.31 1.39 -0.09
CA ARG A 88 20.22 1.89 1.28
C ARG A 88 21.44 2.78 1.59
N THR A 89 21.39 4.06 1.26
CA THR A 89 22.25 5.06 1.90
C THR A 89 21.62 5.44 3.23
N ALA A 90 22.41 5.30 4.29
CA ALA A 90 22.03 5.73 5.62
C ALA A 90 21.78 7.25 5.65
N GLN A 91 20.72 7.65 6.36
CA GLN A 91 20.42 8.98 6.93
C GLN A 91 19.90 10.12 6.03
N GLY A 92 19.00 10.92 6.63
CA GLY A 92 18.70 12.30 6.24
C GLY A 92 17.22 12.62 6.04
N GLY A 93 16.56 13.17 7.05
CA GLY A 93 15.14 13.48 7.06
C GLY A 93 14.72 14.65 6.15
N HIS A 94 13.53 14.51 5.57
CA HIS A 94 12.64 15.64 5.26
C HIS A 94 11.20 15.14 5.36
N THR A 95 10.45 15.76 6.25
CA THR A 95 9.04 15.52 6.51
C THR A 95 8.20 16.12 5.39
N SER A 96 7.81 15.28 4.43
CA SER A 96 6.52 15.44 3.77
C SER A 96 5.58 14.41 4.41
N ARG A 97 4.40 14.86 4.84
CA ARG A 97 3.42 14.07 5.59
C ARG A 97 2.74 13.04 4.68
N SER A 98 3.52 12.09 4.17
CA SER A 98 3.04 10.84 3.59
C SER A 98 3.00 9.84 4.73
N VAL A 99 1.83 9.27 5.02
CA VAL A 99 1.71 8.17 5.96
C VAL A 99 2.57 7.03 5.42
N ARG A 100 3.76 6.84 5.98
CA ARG A 100 4.65 5.73 5.65
C ARG A 100 4.14 4.49 6.38
N SER A 101 3.32 3.69 5.71
CA SER A 101 3.12 2.30 6.11
C SER A 101 4.16 1.45 5.38
N THR A 102 5.17 1.00 6.12
CA THR A 102 5.95 -0.18 5.71
C THR A 102 5.02 -1.36 5.95
N ILE A 103 4.75 -2.15 4.92
CA ILE A 103 3.98 -3.38 5.08
C ILE A 103 5.01 -4.51 5.16
N ASP A 104 5.38 -4.90 6.38
CA ASP A 104 6.05 -6.19 6.63
C ASP A 104 4.96 -7.26 6.66
N LEU A 105 4.94 -8.14 5.66
CA LEU A 105 3.88 -9.14 5.46
C LEU A 105 4.15 -10.49 6.16
N ASP A 106 5.24 -10.59 6.93
CA ASP A 106 5.55 -11.79 7.73
C ASP A 106 4.83 -11.81 9.09
N GLU A 107 4.14 -10.73 9.48
CA GLU A 107 3.25 -10.73 10.64
C GLU A 107 1.77 -10.60 10.20
N PRO A 108 0.85 -11.37 10.82
CA PRO A 108 -0.58 -11.17 10.59
C PRO A 108 -0.97 -9.74 11.02
N PRO A 109 -1.95 -9.11 10.35
CA PRO A 109 -2.35 -7.74 10.67
C PRO A 109 -2.83 -7.68 12.12
N THR A 110 -2.03 -7.07 12.99
CA THR A 110 -2.46 -6.73 14.34
C THR A 110 -3.49 -5.60 14.23
N SER A 111 -4.72 -5.91 14.63
CA SER A 111 -5.79 -4.93 14.79
C SER A 111 -5.27 -3.71 15.58
N PRO A 112 -5.47 -2.47 15.09
CA PRO A 112 -5.13 -1.30 15.87
C PRO A 112 -6.00 -1.26 17.11
N GLN A 113 -5.40 -1.51 18.28
CA GLN A 113 -6.08 -1.30 19.55
C GLN A 113 -6.31 0.20 19.74
N LEU A 114 -7.57 0.63 19.66
CA LEU A 114 -7.98 1.95 20.14
C LEU A 114 -7.68 2.01 21.64
N ARG A 115 -6.79 2.93 22.04
CA ARG A 115 -6.67 3.35 23.44
C ARG A 115 -8.00 3.98 23.85
N THR A 116 -8.71 3.37 24.78
CA THR A 116 -9.77 4.03 25.55
C THR A 116 -9.13 5.12 26.42
N PRO A 117 -9.70 6.34 26.48
CA PRO A 117 -9.24 7.35 27.44
C PRO A 117 -9.62 6.92 28.86
N GLU A 118 -8.67 7.05 29.80
CA GLU A 118 -8.91 6.82 31.23
C GLU A 118 -9.95 7.80 31.78
N PRO A 119 -10.79 7.36 32.75
CA PRO A 119 -11.68 8.27 33.45
C PRO A 119 -10.86 9.19 34.36
N LYS A 120 -11.04 10.51 34.21
CA LYS A 120 -10.55 11.49 35.17
C LYS A 120 -11.38 11.36 36.44
N SER A 121 -10.71 11.03 37.54
CA SER A 121 -11.24 11.20 38.91
C SER A 121 -11.34 12.66 39.29
#